data_AF-A0A2E6YT05-F1
#
_entry.id   AF-A0A2E6YT05-F1
#
_cell.length_a   1.000
_cell.length_b   1.000
_cell.length_c   1.000
_cell.angle_alpha   90.00
_cell.angle_beta   90.00
_cell.angle_gamma   90.00
#
_symmetry.space_group_name_H-M   'P 1'
#
loop_
_entity.id
_entity.type
_entity.pdbx_description
1 polymer ?
#
loop_
_entity_poly.entity_id
_entity_poly.type
_entity_poly.pdbx_seq_one_letter_code
_entity_poly.pdbx_strand_id
1 'polypeptide(L)'
;MTRLAPFILVFVATRVCADDAAILDKDFRIMMQWFPGVYDNQEQVYFEAEQEVDEALRHERIHHVFAPVDLPAFGEQVFYVQQHLNDDPSDIYRQRIYVFRPDYEENAVRLAIHIPHDVKSLVDAHLDPGKLSGLLPEQTRVLPGCDVFWRREASQFVGYMKPDACSYMSSESGKRIIFNDDLLLTEDALWISDRAHDEDGNRVFGHPTGVPHKNRKARRFECWMTALQRDGEWTFRRGLEIYDQGGMMWLQTEEEAPQSVGIKMRNVRWPYGNNRPSIVLYAYRPGEDRAVSYAWADPSAQRIGINLRWMQASCTLAPL
;
A
#
# COMPACT_ATOMS: atom_id res chain seq x y z
N MET A 1 32.14 -65.76 20.55
CA MET A 1 31.99 -64.42 21.17
C MET A 1 31.63 -63.43 20.08
N THR A 2 30.36 -63.09 20.05
CA THR A 2 29.71 -62.06 19.24
C THR A 2 30.22 -60.68 19.65
N ARG A 3 30.51 -59.78 18.70
CA ARG A 3 30.01 -58.39 18.70
C ARG A 3 30.26 -57.69 17.36
N LEU A 4 29.13 -57.35 16.74
CA LEU A 4 28.95 -56.45 15.61
C LEU A 4 29.11 -54.97 16.02
N ALA A 5 29.29 -54.15 14.97
CA ALA A 5 28.92 -52.72 14.80
C ALA A 5 30.05 -51.69 15.06
N PRO A 6 30.11 -50.58 14.28
CA PRO A 6 28.99 -49.66 14.09
C PRO A 6 28.50 -49.46 12.64
N PHE A 7 27.19 -49.20 12.59
CA PHE A 7 26.36 -48.79 11.49
C PHE A 7 26.31 -47.25 11.41
N ILE A 8 26.31 -46.74 10.19
CA ILE A 8 25.56 -45.59 9.66
C ILE A 8 25.56 -44.29 10.48
N LEU A 9 26.18 -43.26 9.88
CA LEU A 9 26.00 -41.86 10.24
C LEU A 9 25.84 -40.98 8.99
N VAL A 10 24.76 -41.11 8.22
CA VAL A 10 24.38 -40.09 7.20
C VAL A 10 22.86 -40.18 6.93
N PHE A 11 22.01 -39.48 7.69
CA PHE A 11 20.59 -39.26 7.29
C PHE A 11 19.93 -37.99 7.86
N VAL A 12 20.65 -37.12 8.57
CA VAL A 12 20.04 -35.95 9.26
C VAL A 12 20.04 -34.68 8.42
N ALA A 13 21.05 -34.47 7.55
CA ALA A 13 21.19 -33.22 6.78
C ALA A 13 20.13 -33.02 5.68
N THR A 14 19.55 -34.09 5.13
CA THR A 14 18.58 -33.99 4.01
C THR A 14 17.17 -33.60 4.46
N ARG A 15 16.80 -33.84 5.72
CA ARG A 15 15.47 -33.50 6.24
C ARG A 15 15.33 -32.02 6.59
N VAL A 16 16.36 -31.41 7.15
CA VAL A 16 16.35 -30.00 7.59
C VAL A 16 16.15 -29.05 6.40
N CYS A 17 16.87 -29.26 5.28
CA CYS A 17 16.69 -28.42 4.08
C CYS A 17 15.30 -28.56 3.43
N ALA A 18 14.66 -29.73 3.54
CA ALA A 18 13.33 -29.97 2.99
C ALA A 18 12.23 -29.28 3.82
N ASP A 19 12.39 -29.26 5.14
CA ASP A 19 11.47 -28.59 6.06
C ASP A 19 11.53 -27.06 5.89
N ASP A 20 12.74 -26.48 5.77
CA ASP A 20 12.91 -25.03 5.55
C ASP A 20 12.30 -24.56 4.22
N ALA A 21 12.51 -25.30 3.13
CA ALA A 21 11.91 -24.98 1.84
C ALA A 21 10.37 -25.02 1.88
N ALA A 22 9.79 -26.02 2.55
CA ALA A 22 8.34 -26.14 2.71
C ALA A 22 7.74 -25.00 3.57
N ILE A 23 8.47 -24.55 4.59
CA ILE A 23 8.10 -23.38 5.40
C ILE A 23 8.12 -22.12 4.53
N LEU A 24 9.19 -21.90 3.77
CA LEU A 24 9.29 -20.75 2.86
C LEU A 24 8.16 -20.74 1.83
N ASP A 25 7.81 -21.88 1.23
CA ASP A 25 6.70 -21.97 0.27
C ASP A 25 5.36 -21.59 0.91
N LYS A 26 5.14 -22.00 2.17
CA LYS A 26 3.94 -21.62 2.93
C LYS A 26 3.93 -20.12 3.21
N ASP A 27 5.04 -19.58 3.67
CA ASP A 27 5.17 -18.18 4.03
C ASP A 27 5.04 -17.28 2.79
N PHE A 28 5.60 -17.69 1.66
CA PHE A 28 5.41 -17.05 0.36
C PHE A 28 3.92 -16.97 -0.01
N ARG A 29 3.17 -18.07 0.09
CA ARG A 29 1.72 -18.07 -0.19
C ARG A 29 0.95 -17.12 0.73
N ILE A 30 1.29 -17.08 2.02
CA ILE A 30 0.64 -16.17 2.98
C ILE A 30 0.95 -14.71 2.61
N MET A 31 2.21 -14.40 2.31
CA MET A 31 2.61 -13.06 1.91
C MET A 31 1.86 -12.61 0.65
N MET A 32 1.70 -13.49 -0.34
CA MET A 32 0.96 -13.18 -1.58
C MET A 32 -0.55 -12.99 -1.35
N GLN A 33 -1.11 -13.46 -0.23
CA GLN A 33 -2.47 -13.13 0.17
C GLN A 33 -2.54 -11.75 0.85
N TRP A 34 -1.51 -11.37 1.60
CA TRP A 34 -1.47 -10.14 2.39
C TRP A 34 -1.03 -8.93 1.57
N PHE A 35 -0.05 -9.07 0.69
CA PHE A 35 0.59 -7.96 -0.02
C PHE A 35 -0.32 -7.20 -1.00
N PRO A 36 -1.13 -7.86 -1.88
CA PRO A 36 -1.93 -7.15 -2.88
C PRO A 36 -2.94 -6.19 -2.24
N GLY A 37 -3.14 -5.03 -2.85
CA GLY A 37 -4.20 -4.09 -2.46
C GLY A 37 -3.78 -2.63 -2.47
N VAL A 38 -4.65 -1.81 -1.91
CA VAL A 38 -4.47 -0.37 -1.74
C VAL A 38 -4.03 -0.08 -0.30
N TYR A 39 -3.06 0.81 -0.11
CA TYR A 39 -2.58 1.23 1.20
C TYR A 39 -2.46 2.75 1.27
N ASP A 40 -2.77 3.34 2.41
CA ASP A 40 -2.73 4.79 2.62
C ASP A 40 -2.34 5.10 4.08
N ASN A 41 -1.58 6.17 4.30
CA ASN A 41 -1.19 6.63 5.64
C ASN A 41 -2.05 7.79 6.18
N GLN A 42 -3.27 7.99 5.65
CA GLN A 42 -4.22 9.02 6.08
C GLN A 42 -4.33 9.16 7.60
N GLU A 43 -4.44 8.05 8.33
CA GLU A 43 -4.58 8.10 9.79
C GLU A 43 -3.32 8.62 10.46
N GLN A 44 -2.13 8.24 9.98
CA GLN A 44 -0.86 8.76 10.48
C GLN A 44 -0.80 10.28 10.30
N VAL A 45 -1.00 10.77 9.07
CA VAL A 45 -0.92 12.21 8.76
C VAL A 45 -1.97 13.01 9.56
N TYR A 46 -3.19 12.47 9.67
CA TYR A 46 -4.26 13.12 10.44
C TYR A 46 -3.88 13.25 11.92
N PHE A 47 -3.40 12.18 12.55
CA PHE A 47 -3.06 12.21 13.97
C PHE A 47 -1.77 12.96 14.27
N GLU A 48 -0.79 12.98 13.36
CA GLU A 48 0.40 13.82 13.52
C GLU A 48 0.04 15.31 13.56
N ALA A 49 -0.92 15.74 12.74
CA ALA A 49 -1.44 17.10 12.80
C ALA A 49 -2.21 17.37 14.11
N GLU A 50 -3.10 16.46 14.52
CA GLU A 50 -3.90 16.60 15.75
C GLU A 50 -3.03 16.60 17.03
N GLN A 51 -1.92 15.86 17.01
CA GLN A 51 -0.94 15.81 18.10
C GLN A 51 0.08 16.95 18.05
N GLU A 52 -0.07 17.89 17.12
CA GLU A 52 0.82 19.04 16.95
C GLU A 52 2.30 18.62 16.76
N VAL A 53 2.53 17.48 16.08
CA VAL A 53 3.89 17.08 15.68
C VAL A 53 4.49 18.20 14.84
N ASP A 54 5.76 18.52 15.06
CA ASP A 54 6.49 19.54 14.28
C ASP A 54 6.35 19.24 12.78
N GLU A 55 6.02 20.25 11.97
CA GLU A 55 5.83 20.09 10.52
C GLU A 55 7.05 19.47 9.82
N ALA A 56 8.26 19.75 10.30
CA ALA A 56 9.49 19.17 9.76
C ALA A 56 9.65 17.66 10.07
N LEU A 57 8.79 17.12 10.94
CA LEU A 57 8.75 15.72 11.38
C LEU A 57 7.42 15.04 11.02
N ARG A 58 6.55 15.69 10.24
CA ARG A 58 5.32 15.07 9.75
C ARG A 58 5.62 14.29 8.47
N HIS A 59 4.88 13.20 8.29
CA HIS A 59 4.94 12.44 7.05
C HIS A 59 4.09 13.11 5.98
N GLU A 60 4.57 13.03 4.74
CA GLU A 60 3.73 13.25 3.57
C GLU A 60 2.56 12.26 3.54
N ARG A 61 1.42 12.67 2.95
CA ARG A 61 0.34 11.71 2.67
C ARG A 61 0.69 10.92 1.43
N ILE A 62 0.82 9.60 1.56
CA ILE A 62 1.15 8.69 0.47
C ILE A 62 0.06 7.65 0.28
N HIS A 63 -0.16 7.35 -1.00
CA HIS A 63 -1.08 6.33 -1.45
C HIS A 63 -0.33 5.29 -2.26
N HIS A 64 -0.68 4.03 -2.08
CA HIS A 64 -0.05 2.91 -2.77
C HIS A 64 -1.10 1.99 -3.36
N VAL A 65 -0.91 1.63 -4.63
CA VAL A 65 -1.61 0.56 -5.30
C VAL A 65 -0.61 -0.54 -5.63
N PHE A 66 -0.82 -1.75 -5.10
CA PHE A 66 -0.11 -2.97 -5.46
C PHE A 66 -1.09 -3.92 -6.15
N ALA A 67 -1.21 -3.79 -7.46
CA ALA A 67 -2.16 -4.54 -8.27
C ALA A 67 -1.50 -5.79 -8.86
N PRO A 68 -2.01 -7.00 -8.62
CA PRO A 68 -1.51 -8.20 -9.29
C PRO A 68 -1.80 -8.10 -10.80
N VAL A 69 -0.84 -8.48 -11.62
CA VAL A 69 -0.93 -8.38 -13.10
C VAL A 69 -0.38 -9.63 -13.76
N ASP A 70 -0.94 -10.00 -14.91
CA ASP A 70 -0.46 -11.13 -15.70
C ASP A 70 0.63 -10.66 -16.68
N LEU A 71 1.88 -10.89 -16.30
CA LEU A 71 3.07 -10.56 -17.08
C LEU A 71 4.03 -11.76 -17.06
N PRO A 72 3.73 -12.83 -17.82
CA PRO A 72 4.42 -14.12 -17.68
C PRO A 72 5.92 -14.05 -18.01
N ALA A 73 6.35 -13.07 -18.82
CA ALA A 73 7.76 -12.82 -19.10
C ALA A 73 8.56 -12.40 -17.85
N PHE A 74 7.90 -11.86 -16.81
CA PHE A 74 8.52 -11.48 -15.54
C PHE A 74 8.43 -12.58 -14.47
N GLY A 75 7.44 -13.46 -14.55
CA GLY A 75 7.24 -14.57 -13.60
C GLY A 75 5.77 -14.73 -13.19
N GLU A 76 5.52 -15.53 -12.15
CA GLU A 76 4.16 -15.86 -11.72
C GLU A 76 3.54 -14.81 -10.77
N GLN A 77 4.32 -14.29 -9.82
CA GLN A 77 3.84 -13.30 -8.84
C GLN A 77 4.35 -11.92 -9.21
N VAL A 78 3.59 -11.24 -10.06
CA VAL A 78 3.95 -9.93 -10.61
C VAL A 78 2.91 -8.89 -10.22
N PHE A 79 3.38 -7.72 -9.81
CA PHE A 79 2.54 -6.61 -9.42
C PHE A 79 2.90 -5.35 -10.20
N TYR A 80 1.89 -4.67 -10.73
CA TYR A 80 2.02 -3.26 -11.08
C TYR A 80 1.87 -2.42 -9.81
N VAL A 81 2.80 -1.50 -9.64
CA VAL A 81 2.84 -0.59 -8.49
C VAL A 81 2.69 0.83 -8.98
N GLN A 82 1.77 1.57 -8.37
CA GLN A 82 1.62 3.01 -8.57
C GLN A 82 1.48 3.67 -7.20
N GLN A 83 2.21 4.77 -7.01
CA GLN A 83 2.19 5.53 -5.78
C GLN A 83 2.09 7.01 -6.10
N HIS A 84 1.22 7.70 -5.37
CA HIS A 84 1.00 9.13 -5.52
C HIS A 84 0.96 9.81 -4.17
N LEU A 85 1.20 11.12 -4.16
CA LEU A 85 1.20 11.95 -2.96
C LEU A 85 -0.16 12.63 -2.77
N ASN A 86 -0.37 13.18 -1.58
CA ASN A 86 -1.38 14.19 -1.27
C ASN A 86 -2.84 13.78 -1.56
N ASP A 87 -3.10 12.48 -1.75
CA ASP A 87 -4.40 11.97 -2.26
C ASP A 87 -4.79 12.52 -3.63
N ASP A 88 -3.80 12.97 -4.40
CA ASP A 88 -3.97 13.45 -5.76
C ASP A 88 -3.47 12.38 -6.73
N PRO A 89 -4.37 11.66 -7.44
CA PRO A 89 -3.98 10.63 -8.40
C PRO A 89 -3.11 11.15 -9.55
N SER A 90 -3.04 12.47 -9.77
CA SER A 90 -2.16 13.08 -10.77
C SER A 90 -0.74 13.33 -10.25
N ASP A 91 -0.53 13.35 -8.93
CA ASP A 91 0.77 13.56 -8.27
C ASP A 91 1.52 12.23 -8.09
N ILE A 92 1.70 11.51 -9.20
CA ILE A 92 2.38 10.21 -9.23
C ILE A 92 3.88 10.41 -9.14
N TYR A 93 4.49 9.88 -8.06
CA TYR A 93 5.93 9.96 -7.85
C TYR A 93 6.66 8.64 -8.15
N ARG A 94 5.93 7.50 -8.18
CA ARG A 94 6.57 6.18 -8.39
C ARG A 94 5.65 5.18 -9.08
N GLN A 95 6.19 4.55 -10.12
CA GLN A 95 5.62 3.39 -10.81
C GLN A 95 6.67 2.28 -10.96
N ARG A 96 6.31 1.02 -10.68
CA ARG A 96 7.23 -0.13 -10.73
C ARG A 96 6.51 -1.40 -11.19
N ILE A 97 7.29 -2.39 -11.63
CA ILE A 97 6.86 -3.78 -11.71
C ILE A 97 7.59 -4.55 -10.61
N TYR A 98 6.85 -5.12 -9.67
CA TYR A 98 7.39 -5.91 -8.56
C TYR A 98 7.26 -7.39 -8.90
N VAL A 99 8.34 -8.14 -8.75
CA VAL A 99 8.38 -9.58 -9.01
C VAL A 99 8.78 -10.30 -7.73
N PHE A 100 7.88 -11.12 -7.21
CA PHE A 100 8.10 -11.91 -6.00
C PHE A 100 8.45 -13.36 -6.34
N ARG A 101 9.48 -13.91 -5.69
CA ARG A 101 9.87 -15.32 -5.80
C ARG A 101 10.42 -15.83 -4.47
N PRO A 102 10.23 -17.11 -4.12
CA PRO A 102 11.00 -17.71 -3.04
C PRO A 102 12.49 -17.75 -3.44
N ASP A 103 13.36 -17.34 -2.53
CA ASP A 103 14.82 -17.47 -2.63
C ASP A 103 15.27 -18.49 -1.60
N TYR A 104 15.50 -19.72 -2.06
CA TYR A 104 15.85 -20.85 -1.18
C TYR A 104 17.30 -20.79 -0.68
N GLU A 105 18.18 -20.04 -1.33
CA GLU A 105 19.55 -19.84 -0.85
C GLU A 105 19.57 -18.83 0.30
N GLU A 106 18.84 -17.73 0.17
CA GLU A 106 18.66 -16.73 1.25
C GLU A 106 17.66 -17.20 2.32
N ASN A 107 16.87 -18.24 2.03
CA ASN A 107 15.72 -18.68 2.80
C ASN A 107 14.78 -17.51 3.16
N ALA A 108 14.34 -16.80 2.12
CA ALA A 108 13.50 -15.61 2.22
C ALA A 108 12.64 -15.44 0.97
N VAL A 109 11.56 -14.67 1.07
CA VAL A 109 10.83 -14.21 -0.12
C VAL A 109 11.60 -13.03 -0.70
N ARG A 110 12.01 -13.12 -1.96
CA ARG A 110 12.72 -12.06 -2.67
C ARG A 110 11.76 -11.24 -3.53
N LEU A 111 11.87 -9.94 -3.42
CA LEU A 111 11.23 -8.94 -4.28
C LEU A 111 12.30 -8.30 -5.17
N ALA A 112 12.19 -8.52 -6.48
CA ALA A 112 12.92 -7.78 -7.48
C ALA A 112 12.09 -6.58 -7.97
N ILE A 113 12.71 -5.40 -8.01
CA ILE A 113 12.06 -4.14 -8.38
C ILE A 113 12.49 -3.71 -9.78
N HIS A 114 11.57 -3.85 -10.74
CA HIS A 114 11.76 -3.40 -12.10
C HIS A 114 11.22 -1.97 -12.27
N ILE A 115 12.03 -1.12 -12.91
CA ILE A 115 11.71 0.27 -13.23
C ILE A 115 11.44 0.33 -14.73
N PRO A 116 10.18 0.53 -15.16
CA PRO A 116 9.85 0.69 -16.58
C PRO A 116 10.58 1.88 -17.21
N HIS A 117 11.03 1.74 -18.44
CA HIS A 117 11.66 2.83 -19.19
C HIS A 117 10.65 3.92 -19.58
N ASP A 118 9.40 3.54 -19.82
CA ASP A 118 8.30 4.45 -20.11
C ASP A 118 7.20 4.29 -19.05
N VAL A 119 7.31 5.05 -17.96
CA VAL A 119 6.30 5.05 -16.89
C VAL A 119 5.02 5.81 -17.27
N LYS A 120 5.10 6.76 -18.22
CA LYS A 120 3.97 7.62 -18.58
C LYS A 120 2.86 6.85 -19.29
N SER A 121 3.21 5.90 -20.15
CA SER A 121 2.21 5.04 -20.81
C SER A 121 1.51 4.07 -19.84
N LEU A 122 2.08 3.87 -18.64
CA LEU A 122 1.58 2.91 -17.66
C LEU A 122 0.68 3.53 -16.59
N VAL A 123 0.44 4.84 -16.62
CA VAL A 123 -0.43 5.51 -15.65
C VAL A 123 -1.79 4.80 -15.60
N ASP A 124 -2.22 4.45 -14.40
CA ASP A 124 -3.47 3.74 -14.11
C ASP A 124 -3.60 2.36 -14.79
N ALA A 125 -2.48 1.69 -15.05
CA ALA A 125 -2.49 0.31 -15.55
C ALA A 125 -3.19 -0.70 -14.61
N HIS A 126 -3.41 -0.35 -13.33
CA HIS A 126 -4.23 -1.14 -12.42
C HIS A 126 -5.73 -1.06 -12.73
N LEU A 127 -6.18 0.01 -13.40
CA LEU A 127 -7.57 0.18 -13.87
C LEU A 127 -7.73 -0.25 -15.33
N ASP A 128 -6.66 -0.12 -16.12
CA ASP A 128 -6.60 -0.55 -17.52
C ASP A 128 -5.37 -1.46 -17.75
N PRO A 129 -5.47 -2.76 -17.40
CA PRO A 129 -4.36 -3.71 -17.54
C PRO A 129 -3.85 -3.88 -18.96
N GLY A 130 -4.64 -3.49 -19.98
CA GLY A 130 -4.23 -3.51 -21.37
C GLY A 130 -2.97 -2.68 -21.65
N LYS A 131 -2.71 -1.64 -20.84
CA LYS A 131 -1.50 -0.80 -20.91
C LYS A 131 -0.20 -1.57 -20.65
N LEU A 132 -0.28 -2.71 -19.94
CA LEU A 132 0.87 -3.57 -19.65
C LEU A 132 1.08 -4.65 -20.72
N SER A 133 0.17 -4.78 -21.69
CA SER A 133 0.20 -5.87 -22.65
C SER A 133 1.52 -5.89 -23.43
N GLY A 134 2.21 -7.02 -23.38
CA GLY A 134 3.48 -7.21 -24.08
C GLY A 134 4.66 -6.49 -23.46
N LEU A 135 4.54 -5.92 -22.26
CA LEU A 135 5.70 -5.41 -21.52
C LEU A 135 6.67 -6.57 -21.24
N LEU A 136 7.94 -6.38 -21.59
CA LEU A 136 9.01 -7.35 -21.38
C LEU A 136 10.06 -6.84 -20.39
N PRO A 137 10.80 -7.74 -19.69
CA PRO A 137 11.86 -7.35 -18.76
C PRO A 137 12.91 -6.40 -19.36
N GLU A 138 13.24 -6.52 -20.64
CA GLU A 138 14.23 -5.68 -21.34
C GLU A 138 13.77 -4.23 -21.51
N GLN A 139 12.47 -3.96 -21.40
CA GLN A 139 11.89 -2.61 -21.38
C GLN A 139 11.87 -2.00 -19.97
N THR A 140 12.53 -2.67 -19.02
CA THR A 140 12.70 -2.24 -17.65
C THR A 140 14.17 -2.31 -17.29
N ARG A 141 14.53 -1.64 -16.19
CA ARG A 141 15.82 -1.81 -15.53
C ARG A 141 15.63 -2.25 -14.09
N VAL A 142 16.52 -3.09 -13.61
CA VAL A 142 16.65 -3.43 -12.18
C VAL A 142 17.93 -2.76 -11.67
N LEU A 143 17.87 -2.20 -10.47
CA LEU A 143 19.07 -1.69 -9.81
C LEU A 143 19.75 -2.85 -9.07
N PRO A 144 21.01 -3.20 -9.41
CA PRO A 144 21.71 -4.27 -8.72
C PRO A 144 21.82 -4.01 -7.23
N GLY A 145 21.58 -5.04 -6.41
CA GLY A 145 21.64 -4.93 -4.94
C GLY A 145 20.41 -4.29 -4.29
N CYS A 146 19.43 -3.83 -5.07
CA CYS A 146 18.20 -3.22 -4.57
C CYS A 146 17.01 -4.17 -4.42
N ASP A 147 17.29 -5.47 -4.34
CA ASP A 147 16.26 -6.46 -3.99
C ASP A 147 15.87 -6.31 -2.52
N VAL A 148 14.59 -6.56 -2.23
CA VAL A 148 14.09 -6.62 -0.85
C VAL A 148 13.81 -8.08 -0.51
N PHE A 149 14.32 -8.52 0.63
CA PHE A 149 14.11 -9.87 1.15
C PHE A 149 13.14 -9.82 2.32
N TRP A 150 12.23 -10.78 2.40
CA TRP A 150 11.21 -10.83 3.43
C TRP A 150 11.29 -12.16 4.18
N ARG A 151 11.31 -12.09 5.50
CA ARG A 151 11.19 -13.26 6.37
C ARG A 151 9.96 -13.12 7.25
N ARG A 152 9.27 -14.23 7.47
CA ARG A 152 8.14 -14.25 8.39
C ARG A 152 8.65 -14.34 9.82
N GLU A 153 8.22 -13.40 10.65
CA GLU A 153 8.51 -13.38 12.08
C GLU A 153 7.19 -13.33 12.84
N ALA A 154 6.85 -14.41 13.54
CA ALA A 154 5.57 -14.55 14.24
C ALA A 154 4.34 -14.27 13.33
N SER A 155 3.67 -13.13 13.52
CA SER A 155 2.46 -12.72 12.81
C SER A 155 2.69 -11.61 11.77
N GLN A 156 3.94 -11.38 11.37
CA GLN A 156 4.31 -10.34 10.41
C GLN A 156 5.42 -10.83 9.47
N PHE A 157 5.64 -10.10 8.39
CA PHE A 157 6.83 -10.23 7.54
C PHE A 157 7.71 -9.02 7.75
N VAL A 158 9.00 -9.27 7.99
CA VAL A 158 10.04 -8.24 8.09
C VAL A 158 10.80 -8.24 6.78
N GLY A 159 10.73 -7.11 6.09
CA GLY A 159 11.43 -6.83 4.84
C GLY A 159 12.72 -6.09 5.11
N TYR A 160 13.80 -6.50 4.45
CA TYR A 160 15.13 -5.90 4.59
C TYR A 160 15.86 -5.91 3.26
N MET A 161 16.80 -4.99 3.10
CA MET A 161 17.77 -4.99 2.01
C MET A 161 19.11 -5.56 2.51
N LYS A 162 19.93 -6.09 1.61
CA LYS A 162 21.32 -6.43 1.98
C LYS A 162 22.07 -5.12 2.31
N PRO A 163 22.77 -5.02 3.45
CA PRO A 163 23.39 -3.78 3.90
C PRO A 163 24.26 -3.15 2.82
N ASP A 164 23.98 -1.89 2.52
CA ASP A 164 24.69 -1.03 1.55
C ASP A 164 24.81 -1.61 0.13
N ALA A 165 24.07 -2.67 -0.18
CA ALA A 165 24.08 -3.30 -1.50
C ALA A 165 23.34 -2.44 -2.53
N CYS A 166 22.24 -1.81 -2.13
CA CYS A 166 21.49 -0.91 -2.98
C CYS A 166 22.15 0.46 -3.01
N SER A 167 22.87 0.75 -4.09
CA SER A 167 23.47 2.06 -4.27
C SER A 167 23.62 2.44 -5.73
N TYR A 168 23.60 3.74 -6.00
CA TYR A 168 23.87 4.27 -7.34
C TYR A 168 24.63 5.59 -7.26
N MET A 169 25.25 5.98 -8.37
CA MET A 169 25.93 7.26 -8.50
C MET A 169 24.92 8.34 -8.89
N SER A 170 24.69 9.33 -8.02
CA SER A 170 23.81 10.45 -8.33
C SER A 170 24.43 11.31 -9.43
N SER A 171 23.70 11.50 -10.53
CA SER A 171 24.13 12.39 -11.61
C SER A 171 24.12 13.87 -11.21
N GLU A 172 23.35 14.23 -10.18
CA GLU A 172 23.20 15.61 -9.70
C GLU A 172 24.32 15.98 -8.72
N SER A 173 24.57 15.13 -7.72
CA SER A 173 25.57 15.42 -6.68
C SER A 173 26.95 14.84 -6.95
N GLY A 174 27.06 13.88 -7.89
CA GLY A 174 28.28 13.11 -8.12
C GLY A 174 28.67 12.19 -6.96
N LYS A 175 27.83 12.09 -5.92
CA LYS A 175 28.04 11.20 -4.77
C LYS A 175 27.35 9.86 -4.99
N ARG A 176 27.90 8.81 -4.39
CA ARG A 176 27.19 7.55 -4.24
C ARG A 176 26.08 7.71 -3.19
N ILE A 177 24.88 7.30 -3.56
CA ILE A 177 23.72 7.28 -2.69
C ILE A 177 23.44 5.82 -2.33
N ILE A 178 23.30 5.56 -1.03
CA ILE A 178 23.14 4.21 -0.46
C ILE A 178 21.75 4.15 0.19
N PHE A 179 20.96 3.16 -0.21
CA PHE A 179 19.60 2.91 0.28
C PHE A 179 19.60 1.72 1.24
N ASN A 180 18.94 1.89 2.38
CA ASN A 180 18.73 0.84 3.36
C ASN A 180 17.28 0.95 3.88
N ASP A 181 16.40 0.18 3.26
CA ASP A 181 14.98 0.19 3.58
C ASP A 181 14.66 -0.94 4.58
N ASP A 182 13.89 -0.60 5.61
CA ASP A 182 13.26 -1.59 6.50
C ASP A 182 11.74 -1.56 6.27
N LEU A 183 11.15 -2.73 6.12
CA LEU A 183 9.73 -2.85 5.86
C LEU A 183 9.09 -3.84 6.83
N LEU A 184 7.81 -3.63 7.11
CA LEU A 184 7.01 -4.53 7.92
C LEU A 184 5.65 -4.70 7.28
N LEU A 185 5.25 -5.93 7.02
CA LEU A 185 3.94 -6.27 6.46
C LEU A 185 3.16 -7.11 7.45
N THR A 186 1.96 -6.66 7.78
CA THR A 186 0.92 -7.45 8.46
C THR A 186 -0.21 -7.74 7.48
N GLU A 187 -1.25 -8.43 7.94
CA GLU A 187 -2.48 -8.63 7.15
C GLU A 187 -3.17 -7.30 6.77
N ASP A 188 -2.97 -6.25 7.57
CA ASP A 188 -3.75 -5.00 7.51
C ASP A 188 -2.90 -3.72 7.38
N ALA A 189 -1.59 -3.82 7.26
CA ALA A 189 -0.68 -2.69 7.15
C ALA A 189 0.64 -3.04 6.45
N LEU A 190 1.22 -2.04 5.79
CA LEU A 190 2.57 -2.04 5.22
C LEU A 190 3.31 -0.82 5.75
N TRP A 191 4.30 -1.04 6.60
CA TRP A 191 5.17 0.02 7.11
C TRP A 191 6.44 0.09 6.30
N ILE A 192 6.84 1.29 5.91
CA ILE A 192 7.97 1.54 5.02
C ILE A 192 8.88 2.59 5.66
N SER A 193 10.11 2.20 5.99
CA SER A 193 11.18 3.10 6.41
C SER A 193 12.23 3.17 5.31
N ASP A 194 11.97 3.98 4.29
CA ASP A 194 12.97 4.26 3.26
C ASP A 194 14.04 5.21 3.82
N ARG A 195 15.31 4.87 3.66
CA ARG A 195 16.43 5.71 4.10
C ARG A 195 17.53 5.72 3.07
N ALA A 196 17.95 6.91 2.67
CA ALA A 196 19.11 7.08 1.81
C ALA A 196 20.13 8.01 2.45
N HIS A 197 21.39 7.66 2.35
CA HIS A 197 22.52 8.49 2.78
C HIS A 197 23.57 8.61 1.67
N ASP A 198 24.36 9.67 1.72
CA ASP A 198 25.57 9.81 0.90
C ASP A 198 26.76 9.10 1.54
N GLU A 199 27.91 9.04 0.86
CA GLU A 199 29.13 8.38 1.36
C GLU A 199 29.68 8.98 2.66
N ASP A 200 29.30 10.22 2.98
CA ASP A 200 29.69 10.92 4.20
C ASP A 200 28.70 10.63 5.37
N GLY A 201 27.67 9.82 5.12
CA GLY A 201 26.62 9.49 6.08
C GLY A 201 25.54 10.56 6.23
N ASN A 202 25.52 11.58 5.37
CA ASN A 202 24.48 12.60 5.40
C ASN A 202 23.18 12.04 4.84
N ARG A 203 22.06 12.30 5.52
CA ARG A 203 20.73 11.93 5.05
C ARG A 203 20.41 12.64 3.73
N VAL A 204 20.07 11.86 2.72
CA VAL A 204 19.62 12.31 1.39
C VAL A 204 18.10 12.18 1.27
N PHE A 205 17.54 11.07 1.77
CA PHE A 205 16.12 10.77 1.73
C PHE A 205 15.69 9.98 2.97
N GLY A 206 14.40 10.00 3.28
CA GLY A 206 13.80 9.29 4.41
C GLY A 206 13.46 10.21 5.59
N HIS A 207 12.63 9.68 6.48
CA HIS A 207 12.15 10.42 7.65
C HIS A 207 13.31 10.80 8.59
N PRO A 208 13.40 12.05 9.09
CA PRO A 208 14.54 12.52 9.88
C PRO A 208 14.84 11.71 11.15
N THR A 209 13.82 11.10 11.73
CA THR A 209 13.93 10.29 12.96
C THR A 209 13.78 8.78 12.72
N GLY A 210 13.72 8.35 11.46
CA GLY A 210 13.57 6.93 11.09
C GLY A 210 12.20 6.32 11.43
N VAL A 211 11.20 7.15 11.77
CA VAL A 211 9.81 6.69 11.89
C VAL A 211 9.32 6.26 10.50
N PRO A 212 8.72 5.07 10.35
CA PRO A 212 8.22 4.62 9.06
C PRO A 212 6.91 5.32 8.69
N HIS A 213 6.64 5.38 7.38
CA HIS A 213 5.29 5.55 6.88
C HIS A 213 4.44 4.35 7.30
N LYS A 214 3.33 4.58 8.00
CA LYS A 214 2.44 3.56 8.55
C LYS A 214 1.21 3.41 7.66
N ASN A 215 1.39 2.76 6.52
CA ASN A 215 0.31 2.62 5.54
C ASN A 215 -0.64 1.51 5.96
N ARG A 216 -1.93 1.83 6.05
CA ARG A 216 -2.98 0.87 6.36
C ARG A 216 -3.58 0.33 5.09
N LYS A 217 -3.83 -0.98 5.07
CA LYS A 217 -4.54 -1.63 3.96
C LYS A 217 -5.97 -1.11 3.91
N ALA A 218 -6.34 -0.55 2.76
CA ALA A 218 -7.63 0.05 2.54
C ALA A 218 -8.62 -0.96 1.98
N ARG A 219 -9.85 -0.91 2.50
CA ARG A 219 -10.97 -1.70 1.97
C ARG A 219 -11.73 -0.86 0.97
N ARG A 220 -12.07 -1.47 -0.17
CA ARG A 220 -12.87 -0.87 -1.23
C ARG A 220 -14.36 -0.97 -0.90
N PHE A 221 -15.10 0.11 -1.08
CA PHE A 221 -16.55 0.16 -0.95
C PHE A 221 -17.17 0.66 -2.25
N GLU A 222 -18.26 0.02 -2.66
CA GLU A 222 -19.14 0.54 -3.71
C GLU A 222 -20.28 1.32 -3.05
N CYS A 223 -20.49 2.54 -3.49
CA CYS A 223 -21.46 3.48 -2.97
C CYS A 223 -22.51 3.85 -4.01
N TRP A 224 -23.68 4.21 -3.49
CA TRP A 224 -24.60 5.11 -4.18
C TRP A 224 -24.74 6.40 -3.38
N MET A 225 -25.00 7.49 -4.09
CA MET A 225 -25.23 8.82 -3.54
C MET A 225 -26.45 9.45 -4.19
N THR A 226 -27.14 10.28 -3.42
CA THR A 226 -28.19 11.15 -3.93
C THR A 226 -28.11 12.52 -3.27
N ALA A 227 -28.40 13.57 -4.03
CA ALA A 227 -28.38 14.96 -3.57
C ALA A 227 -29.63 15.70 -4.08
N LEU A 228 -30.25 16.47 -3.19
CA LEU A 228 -31.41 17.31 -3.47
C LEU A 228 -30.96 18.55 -4.26
N GLN A 229 -31.61 18.79 -5.38
CA GLN A 229 -31.41 19.95 -6.26
C GLN A 229 -32.25 21.14 -5.79
N ARG A 230 -31.96 22.35 -6.29
CA ARG A 230 -32.70 23.56 -5.89
C ARG A 230 -34.17 23.57 -6.34
N ASP A 231 -34.50 22.86 -7.40
CA ASP A 231 -35.86 22.69 -7.91
C ASP A 231 -36.68 21.62 -7.15
N GLY A 232 -36.04 20.89 -6.23
CA GLY A 232 -36.65 19.82 -5.44
C GLY A 232 -36.45 18.42 -6.01
N GLU A 233 -35.87 18.27 -7.21
CA GLU A 233 -35.52 16.98 -7.79
C GLU A 233 -34.27 16.38 -7.14
N TRP A 234 -34.01 15.11 -7.40
CA TRP A 234 -32.86 14.40 -6.83
C TRP A 234 -31.91 13.90 -7.92
N THR A 235 -30.64 14.27 -7.80
CA THR A 235 -29.59 13.62 -8.60
C THR A 235 -29.20 12.31 -7.91
N PHE A 236 -29.19 11.20 -8.65
CA PHE A 236 -28.77 9.88 -8.15
C PHE A 236 -27.59 9.33 -8.95
N ARG A 237 -26.61 8.75 -8.23
CA ARG A 237 -25.48 8.02 -8.82
C ARG A 237 -25.20 6.75 -8.01
N ARG A 238 -24.80 5.68 -8.69
CA ARG A 238 -24.42 4.37 -8.13
C ARG A 238 -23.15 3.87 -8.82
N GLY A 239 -22.51 2.85 -8.24
CA GLY A 239 -21.25 2.32 -8.74
C GLY A 239 -20.07 3.25 -8.47
N LEU A 240 -20.17 4.07 -7.42
CA LEU A 240 -19.13 5.02 -7.03
C LEU A 240 -18.18 4.29 -6.09
N GLU A 241 -16.87 4.35 -6.32
CA GLU A 241 -15.90 3.65 -5.48
C GLU A 241 -15.26 4.60 -4.47
N ILE A 242 -15.07 4.10 -3.24
CA ILE A 242 -14.35 4.80 -2.19
C ILE A 242 -13.54 3.81 -1.34
N TYR A 243 -12.44 4.27 -0.77
CA TYR A 243 -11.59 3.49 0.11
C TYR A 243 -11.66 3.99 1.55
N ASP A 244 -11.63 3.08 2.51
CA ASP A 244 -11.83 3.40 3.93
C ASP A 244 -10.58 3.92 4.66
N GLN A 245 -9.50 4.25 3.96
CA GLN A 245 -8.30 4.89 4.54
C GLN A 245 -8.14 6.32 4.01
N GLY A 246 -9.22 7.10 4.00
CA GLY A 246 -9.18 8.51 3.60
C GLY A 246 -9.76 8.82 2.23
N GLY A 247 -10.29 7.82 1.51
CA GLY A 247 -10.88 8.03 0.20
C GLY A 247 -11.98 9.08 0.24
N MET A 248 -11.99 9.96 -0.77
CA MET A 248 -12.91 11.07 -0.94
C MET A 248 -13.54 11.00 -2.32
N MET A 249 -14.83 11.31 -2.42
CA MET A 249 -15.50 11.42 -3.72
C MET A 249 -16.56 12.51 -3.68
N TRP A 250 -16.84 13.08 -4.86
CA TRP A 250 -17.78 14.18 -5.04
C TRP A 250 -18.87 13.81 -6.04
N LEU A 251 -20.11 14.15 -5.69
CA LEU A 251 -21.27 14.10 -6.58
C LEU A 251 -21.58 15.52 -7.06
N GLN A 252 -21.66 15.72 -8.37
CA GLN A 252 -22.24 16.94 -8.97
C GLN A 252 -23.73 16.69 -9.26
N THR A 253 -24.59 17.65 -8.93
CA THR A 253 -26.01 17.61 -9.31
C THR A 253 -26.19 17.85 -10.82
N GLU A 254 -27.33 17.44 -11.35
CA GLU A 254 -27.65 17.51 -12.80
C GLU A 254 -28.34 18.80 -13.24
N GLU A 255 -28.65 19.70 -12.30
CA GLU A 255 -29.24 21.00 -12.60
C GLU A 255 -28.29 21.91 -13.41
N GLU A 256 -28.83 22.93 -14.07
CA GLU A 256 -28.08 23.85 -14.95
C GLU A 256 -26.87 24.50 -14.25
N ALA A 257 -26.99 24.78 -12.95
CA ALA A 257 -25.91 25.27 -12.10
C ALA A 257 -25.57 24.24 -11.01
N PRO A 258 -24.72 23.24 -11.31
CA PRO A 258 -24.48 22.11 -10.42
C PRO A 258 -24.03 22.52 -9.02
N GLN A 259 -24.55 21.79 -8.03
CA GLN A 259 -24.07 21.78 -6.67
C GLN A 259 -23.18 20.55 -6.48
N SER A 260 -22.14 20.67 -5.65
CA SER A 260 -21.30 19.52 -5.30
C SER A 260 -21.54 19.08 -3.87
N VAL A 261 -21.60 17.76 -3.66
CA VAL A 261 -21.68 17.13 -2.34
C VAL A 261 -20.61 16.05 -2.24
N GLY A 262 -19.81 16.11 -1.20
CA GLY A 262 -18.69 15.19 -1.00
C GLY A 262 -18.98 14.15 0.09
N ILE A 263 -18.42 12.95 -0.06
CA ILE A 263 -18.27 12.01 1.05
C ILE A 263 -16.83 11.56 1.20
N LYS A 264 -16.40 11.42 2.46
CA LYS A 264 -15.09 10.85 2.84
C LYS A 264 -15.31 9.61 3.69
N MET A 265 -14.47 8.58 3.52
CA MET A 265 -14.51 7.40 4.39
C MET A 265 -13.19 7.18 5.11
N ARG A 266 -13.28 6.91 6.42
CA ARG A 266 -12.12 6.55 7.25
C ARG A 266 -12.49 5.40 8.18
N ASN A 267 -11.59 4.45 8.35
CA ASN A 267 -11.66 3.39 9.34
C ASN A 267 -10.62 3.67 10.42
N VAL A 268 -11.05 4.54 11.34
CA VAL A 268 -10.23 5.25 12.30
C VAL A 268 -9.72 4.29 13.36
N ARG A 269 -8.41 4.33 13.61
CA ARG A 269 -7.76 3.68 14.74
C ARG A 269 -7.07 4.74 15.58
N TRP A 270 -7.62 4.96 16.77
CA TRP A 270 -7.11 5.97 17.69
C TRP A 270 -5.77 5.54 18.28
N PRO A 271 -4.68 6.33 18.09
CA PRO A 271 -3.38 6.00 18.65
C PRO A 271 -3.27 6.33 20.15
N TYR A 272 -4.24 7.04 20.71
CA TYR A 272 -4.29 7.48 22.11
C TYR A 272 -5.74 7.68 22.57
N GLY A 273 -5.90 7.89 23.88
CA GLY A 273 -7.18 8.18 24.51
C GLY A 273 -8.08 6.95 24.64
N ASN A 274 -9.35 7.20 24.96
CA ASN A 274 -10.35 6.15 25.25
C ASN A 274 -11.31 5.89 24.08
N ASN A 275 -11.09 6.54 22.94
CA ASN A 275 -11.94 6.40 21.77
C ASN A 275 -11.81 5.01 21.18
N ARG A 276 -12.93 4.41 20.78
CA ARG A 276 -12.95 3.10 20.14
C ARG A 276 -12.75 3.26 18.63
N PRO A 277 -12.05 2.32 17.96
CA PRO A 277 -11.97 2.31 16.51
C PRO A 277 -13.37 2.33 15.88
N SER A 278 -13.54 3.00 14.74
CA SER A 278 -14.82 3.08 14.03
C SER A 278 -14.61 3.31 12.54
N ILE A 279 -15.47 2.73 11.72
CA ILE A 279 -15.62 3.19 10.34
C ILE A 279 -16.55 4.40 10.34
N VAL A 280 -16.18 5.45 9.62
CA VAL A 280 -16.86 6.74 9.62
C VAL A 280 -17.06 7.19 8.18
N LEU A 281 -18.30 7.56 7.86
CA LEU A 281 -18.70 8.17 6.59
C LEU A 281 -19.03 9.64 6.85
N TYR A 282 -18.17 10.53 6.36
CA TYR A 282 -18.31 11.96 6.50
C TYR A 282 -19.01 12.56 5.29
N ALA A 283 -19.83 13.57 5.49
CA ALA A 283 -20.40 14.40 4.43
C ALA A 283 -19.71 15.76 4.39
N TYR A 284 -19.45 16.29 3.20
CA TYR A 284 -18.77 17.56 2.96
C TYR A 284 -19.51 18.44 1.97
N ARG A 285 -19.28 19.75 2.10
CA ARG A 285 -19.58 20.75 1.08
C ARG A 285 -18.28 21.34 0.53
N PRO A 286 -18.29 21.92 -0.69
CA PRO A 286 -17.12 22.54 -1.28
C PRO A 286 -16.53 23.64 -0.39
N GLY A 287 -15.21 23.64 -0.24
CA GLY A 287 -14.48 24.67 0.50
C GLY A 287 -14.58 24.58 2.03
N GLU A 288 -15.20 23.53 2.58
CA GLU A 288 -15.24 23.32 4.02
C GLU A 288 -14.12 22.37 4.48
N ASP A 289 -13.31 22.81 5.45
CA ASP A 289 -12.23 21.99 6.04
C ASP A 289 -12.76 20.88 6.96
N ARG A 290 -14.02 20.99 7.40
CA ARG A 290 -14.68 20.05 8.30
C ARG A 290 -15.93 19.48 7.66
N ALA A 291 -16.21 18.23 7.97
CA ALA A 291 -17.43 17.57 7.56
C ALA A 291 -18.67 18.27 8.16
N VAL A 292 -19.71 18.47 7.35
CA VAL A 292 -21.00 19.01 7.82
C VAL A 292 -21.72 18.06 8.77
N SER A 293 -21.50 16.75 8.60
CA SER A 293 -22.03 15.69 9.44
C SER A 293 -21.30 14.38 9.15
N TYR A 294 -21.49 13.38 9.99
CA TYR A 294 -20.94 12.05 9.79
C TYR A 294 -21.82 10.98 10.42
N ALA A 295 -21.72 9.76 9.88
CA ALA A 295 -22.22 8.55 10.50
C ALA A 295 -21.03 7.65 10.85
N TRP A 296 -21.15 6.82 11.88
CA TRP A 296 -20.11 5.87 12.26
C TRP A 296 -20.71 4.52 12.65
N ALA A 297 -19.91 3.47 12.52
CA ALA A 297 -20.27 2.10 12.83
C ALA A 297 -19.04 1.32 13.33
N ASP A 298 -19.25 0.05 13.66
CA ASP A 298 -18.17 -0.89 13.97
C ASP A 298 -17.12 -0.91 12.83
N PRO A 299 -15.81 -0.94 13.12
CA PRO A 299 -14.75 -1.00 12.10
C PRO A 299 -14.94 -2.10 11.06
N SER A 300 -15.54 -3.23 11.45
CA SER A 300 -15.79 -4.39 10.58
C SER A 300 -17.06 -4.27 9.75
N ALA A 301 -17.86 -3.22 9.93
CA ALA A 301 -19.13 -3.06 9.23
C ALA A 301 -18.95 -3.13 7.70
N GLN A 302 -19.72 -4.02 7.08
CA GLN A 302 -19.72 -4.20 5.63
C GLN A 302 -20.61 -3.19 4.90
N ARG A 303 -21.37 -2.38 5.64
CA ARG A 303 -22.22 -1.34 5.07
C ARG A 303 -22.35 -0.18 6.05
N ILE A 304 -22.24 1.04 5.53
CA ILE A 304 -22.48 2.28 6.27
C ILE A 304 -23.25 3.26 5.38
N GLY A 305 -24.17 4.02 5.98
CA GLY A 305 -24.95 5.01 5.26
C GLY A 305 -25.23 6.25 6.10
N ILE A 306 -25.60 7.32 5.42
CA ILE A 306 -25.92 8.61 6.00
C ILE A 306 -27.12 9.21 5.26
N ASN A 307 -28.02 9.88 5.99
CA ASN A 307 -29.16 10.61 5.43
C ASN A 307 -29.27 11.95 6.15
N LEU A 308 -29.04 13.03 5.42
CA LEU A 308 -29.10 14.41 5.93
C LEU A 308 -30.32 15.18 5.39
N ARG A 309 -31.29 14.48 4.78
CA ARG A 309 -32.48 15.04 4.10
C ARG A 309 -32.21 15.88 2.85
N TRP A 310 -31.02 16.45 2.69
CA TRP A 310 -30.56 17.11 1.46
C TRP A 310 -29.52 16.29 0.70
N MET A 311 -28.95 15.27 1.34
CA MET A 311 -28.14 14.24 0.69
C MET A 311 -28.32 12.90 1.38
N GLN A 312 -28.08 11.81 0.64
CA GLN A 312 -27.97 10.48 1.22
C GLN A 312 -26.85 9.72 0.51
N ALA A 313 -26.19 8.86 1.26
CA ALA A 313 -25.21 7.94 0.71
C ALA A 313 -25.28 6.61 1.46
N SER A 314 -25.00 5.51 0.75
CA SER A 314 -24.76 4.22 1.37
C SER A 314 -23.63 3.55 0.61
N CYS A 315 -22.64 3.08 1.37
CA CYS A 315 -21.47 2.40 0.88
C CYS A 315 -21.44 0.98 1.42
N THR A 316 -21.22 0.02 0.55
CA THR A 316 -21.16 -1.42 0.86
C THR A 316 -19.79 -1.94 0.49
N LEU A 317 -19.18 -2.74 1.36
CA LEU A 317 -17.88 -3.35 1.14
C LEU A 317 -17.93 -4.12 -0.18
N ALA A 318 -17.03 -3.77 -1.11
CA ALA A 318 -16.92 -4.46 -2.37
C ALA A 318 -16.31 -5.86 -2.12
N PRO A 319 -16.75 -6.89 -2.86
CA PRO A 319 -16.04 -8.17 -2.85
C PRO A 319 -14.59 -7.96 -3.32
N LEU A 320 -13.69 -8.77 -2.74
CA LEU A 320 -12.27 -8.83 -3.08
C LEU A 320 -12.06 -9.19 -4.56
#